data_AF-A0A1J5RAJ9-F1
#
_entry.id   AF-A0A1J5RAJ9-F1
#
_cell.length_a   1.000
_cell.length_b   1.000
_cell.length_c   1.000
_cell.angle_alpha   90.00
_cell.angle_beta   90.00
_cell.angle_gamma   90.00
#
_symmetry.space_group_name_H-M   'P 1'
#
loop_
_entity.id
_entity.type
_entity.pdbx_description
1 polymer ?
#
loop_
_entity_poly.entity_id
_entity_poly.type
_entity_poly.pdbx_seq_one_letter_code
_entity_poly.pdbx_strand_id
1 'polypeptide(L)'
;MDTNMPIVLQSDDVLTRLRQRAAELGFQADGDEALLEAVLQHDVQIPEPGEAECQRYYAQHTDALRQGDMVEADHILFAVMPSTPIDALRAKAEDTLYILAADTSGFAELARGLSNCPSAQVGGNLGQLTAEQCVPEFWQALIEHGEPGLLPRLVRTRFGLHIVRIARIAQGQLPPFEAVQAQIAQTIRQQSLVRALQLYAKDLEQHVEQRTGSTPAASCPVPQN
;
A
#
# COMPACT_ATOMS: atom_id res chain seq x y z
N MET A 1 3.98 -4.77 -22.19
CA MET A 1 4.13 -4.10 -20.89
C MET A 1 2.97 -4.60 -20.08
N ASP A 2 3.25 -5.39 -19.04
CA ASP A 2 2.26 -6.21 -18.36
C ASP A 2 1.28 -5.33 -17.55
N THR A 3 0.20 -4.92 -18.19
CA THR A 3 -0.96 -4.27 -17.54
C THR A 3 -1.82 -5.36 -16.94
N ASN A 4 -1.51 -5.70 -15.70
CA ASN A 4 -2.40 -6.50 -14.87
C ASN A 4 -3.73 -5.73 -14.70
N MET A 5 -4.75 -6.10 -15.47
CA MET A 5 -6.09 -5.55 -15.38
C MET A 5 -6.56 -5.66 -13.92
N PRO A 6 -7.08 -4.60 -13.29
CA PRO A 6 -7.58 -4.70 -11.92
C PRO A 6 -8.66 -5.79 -11.88
N ILE A 7 -8.52 -6.74 -10.94
CA ILE A 7 -9.38 -7.94 -10.80
C ILE A 7 -10.89 -7.60 -10.80
N VAL A 8 -11.25 -6.38 -10.40
CA VAL A 8 -12.61 -5.84 -10.41
C VAL A 8 -13.25 -5.81 -11.81
N LEU A 9 -12.46 -5.75 -12.88
CA LEU A 9 -12.97 -5.65 -14.27
C LEU A 9 -13.09 -7.01 -14.98
N GLN A 10 -12.88 -8.13 -14.30
CA GLN A 10 -12.91 -9.48 -14.88
C GLN A 10 -14.27 -10.18 -14.83
N SER A 11 -15.32 -9.52 -14.31
CA SER A 11 -16.68 -10.07 -14.37
C SER A 11 -17.20 -10.08 -15.82
N ASP A 12 -17.79 -11.19 -16.25
CA ASP A 12 -18.39 -11.35 -17.60
C ASP A 12 -19.43 -10.25 -17.90
N ASP A 13 -20.13 -9.78 -16.87
CA ASP A 13 -21.11 -8.72 -16.98
C ASP A 13 -20.46 -7.34 -17.19
N VAL A 14 -19.34 -7.08 -16.51
CA VAL A 14 -18.56 -5.84 -16.64
C VAL A 14 -17.91 -5.77 -18.02
N LEU A 15 -17.38 -6.87 -18.53
CA LEU A 15 -16.83 -6.96 -19.89
C LEU A 15 -17.91 -6.77 -20.96
N THR A 16 -19.12 -7.31 -20.73
CA THR A 16 -20.25 -7.10 -21.63
C THR A 16 -20.66 -5.63 -21.67
N ARG A 17 -20.76 -4.96 -20.51
CA ARG A 17 -21.08 -3.52 -20.46
C ARG A 17 -19.98 -2.68 -21.10
N LEU A 18 -18.72 -3.04 -20.87
CA LEU A 18 -17.57 -2.39 -21.49
C LEU A 18 -17.65 -2.43 -23.02
N ARG A 19 -17.90 -3.60 -23.61
CA ARG A 19 -18.06 -3.75 -25.07
C ARG A 19 -19.21 -2.89 -25.59
N GLN A 20 -20.33 -2.84 -24.86
CA GLN A 20 -21.46 -1.98 -25.23
C GLN A 20 -21.07 -0.50 -25.21
N ARG A 21 -20.35 -0.05 -24.17
CA ARG A 21 -19.86 1.33 -24.05
C ARG A 21 -18.87 1.66 -25.18
N ALA A 22 -17.98 0.74 -25.52
CA ALA A 22 -17.08 0.91 -26.64
C ALA A 22 -17.83 1.07 -27.97
N ALA A 23 -18.90 0.28 -28.20
CA ALA A 23 -19.76 0.41 -29.37
C ALA A 23 -20.52 1.74 -29.41
N GLU A 24 -21.02 2.24 -28.27
CA GLU A 24 -21.66 3.56 -28.16
C GLU A 24 -20.70 4.70 -28.52
N LEU A 25 -19.42 4.56 -28.15
CA LEU A 25 -18.35 5.52 -28.46
C LEU A 25 -17.74 5.33 -29.85
N GLY A 26 -18.12 4.28 -30.58
CA GLY A 26 -17.59 3.95 -31.90
C GLY A 26 -16.16 3.38 -31.89
N PHE A 27 -15.66 2.91 -30.75
CA PHE A 27 -14.36 2.26 -30.67
C PHE A 27 -14.43 0.82 -31.17
N GLN A 28 -13.45 0.44 -31.99
CA GLN A 28 -13.25 -0.92 -32.48
C GLN A 28 -11.81 -1.34 -32.19
N ALA A 29 -11.63 -2.51 -31.60
CA ALA A 29 -10.33 -3.08 -31.33
C ALA A 29 -10.40 -4.60 -31.29
N ASP A 30 -9.28 -5.26 -31.62
CA ASP A 30 -9.15 -6.71 -31.63
C ASP A 30 -8.88 -7.24 -30.21
N GLY A 31 -9.90 -7.17 -29.36
CA GLY A 31 -9.88 -7.72 -28.00
C GLY A 31 -10.40 -6.76 -26.92
N ASP A 32 -10.91 -7.34 -25.83
CA ASP A 32 -11.53 -6.58 -24.74
C ASP A 32 -10.55 -5.66 -24.01
N GLU A 33 -9.27 -6.04 -23.93
CA GLU A 33 -8.24 -5.23 -23.28
C GLU A 33 -8.00 -3.93 -24.03
N ALA A 34 -7.95 -3.98 -25.37
CA ALA A 34 -7.78 -2.78 -26.19
C ALA A 34 -9.04 -1.91 -26.21
N LEU A 35 -10.23 -2.53 -26.18
CA LEU A 35 -11.49 -1.79 -26.00
C LEU A 35 -11.55 -1.12 -24.62
N LEU A 36 -11.10 -1.82 -23.58
CA LEU A 36 -11.02 -1.29 -22.22
C LEU A 36 -10.15 -0.06 -22.17
N GLU A 37 -8.93 -0.16 -22.71
CA GLU A 37 -8.00 0.96 -22.75
C GLU A 37 -8.61 2.17 -23.48
N ALA A 38 -9.19 1.98 -24.66
CA ALA A 38 -9.81 3.06 -25.43
C ALA A 38 -10.98 3.73 -24.68
N VAL A 39 -11.85 2.92 -24.08
CA VAL A 39 -12.99 3.44 -23.30
C VAL A 39 -12.49 4.18 -22.06
N LEU A 40 -11.52 3.63 -21.31
CA LEU A 40 -10.97 4.29 -20.13
C LEU A 40 -10.25 5.60 -20.50
N GLN A 41 -9.48 5.64 -21.58
CA GLN A 41 -8.84 6.86 -22.05
C GLN A 41 -9.86 7.96 -22.40
N HIS A 42 -11.04 7.58 -22.90
CA HIS A 42 -12.12 8.51 -23.22
C HIS A 42 -12.91 8.94 -21.98
N ASP A 43 -13.43 7.99 -21.21
CA ASP A 43 -14.38 8.25 -20.11
C ASP A 43 -13.67 8.67 -18.81
N VAL A 44 -12.44 8.24 -18.58
CA VAL A 44 -11.65 8.57 -17.37
C VAL A 44 -10.69 9.72 -17.68
N GLN A 45 -11.22 10.93 -17.66
CA GLN A 45 -10.42 12.15 -17.75
C GLN A 45 -10.03 12.65 -16.37
N ILE A 46 -8.75 12.57 -16.03
CA ILE A 46 -8.21 13.13 -14.78
C ILE A 46 -7.67 14.53 -15.06
N PRO A 47 -8.30 15.59 -14.53
CA PRO A 47 -7.77 16.94 -14.68
C PRO A 47 -6.42 17.06 -13.97
N GLU A 48 -5.53 17.91 -14.50
CA GLU A 48 -4.29 18.25 -13.80
C GLU A 48 -4.62 18.96 -12.48
N PRO A 49 -3.99 18.56 -11.36
CA PRO A 49 -4.17 19.25 -10.08
C PRO A 49 -3.75 20.72 -10.17
N GLY A 50 -4.62 21.61 -9.68
CA GLY A 50 -4.31 23.03 -9.59
C GLY A 50 -3.32 23.33 -8.45
N GLU A 51 -2.64 24.48 -8.53
CA GLU A 51 -1.67 24.88 -7.50
C GLU A 51 -2.27 24.90 -6.09
N ALA A 52 -3.49 25.42 -5.92
CA ALA A 52 -4.17 25.46 -4.62
C ALA A 52 -4.42 24.06 -4.04
N GLU A 53 -4.61 23.04 -4.88
CA GLU A 53 -4.73 21.66 -4.44
C GLU A 53 -3.39 21.10 -3.97
N CYS A 54 -2.33 21.33 -4.75
CA CYS A 54 -0.97 20.94 -4.38
C CYS A 54 -0.52 21.62 -3.07
N GLN A 55 -0.85 22.90 -2.86
CA GLN A 55 -0.53 23.62 -1.62
C GLN A 55 -1.26 23.03 -0.41
N ARG A 56 -2.54 22.69 -0.55
CA ARG A 56 -3.29 22.00 0.52
C ARG A 56 -2.67 20.65 0.85
N TYR A 57 -2.29 19.89 -0.17
CA TYR A 57 -1.61 18.61 0.02
C TYR A 57 -0.28 18.80 0.75
N TYR A 58 0.55 19.77 0.33
CA TYR A 58 1.82 20.10 0.98
C TYR A 58 1.65 20.42 2.47
N ALA A 59 0.65 21.25 2.81
CA ALA A 59 0.38 21.63 4.20
C ALA A 59 -0.14 20.48 5.07
N GLN A 60 -0.80 19.47 4.48
CA GLN A 60 -1.39 18.34 5.20
C GLN A 60 -0.46 17.13 5.31
N HIS A 61 0.56 17.04 4.44
CA HIS A 61 1.43 15.86 4.30
C HIS A 61 2.90 16.19 4.51
N THR A 62 3.22 17.13 5.40
CA THR A 62 4.60 17.55 5.70
C THR A 62 5.51 16.38 6.05
N ASP A 63 4.99 15.40 6.79
CA ASP A 63 5.76 14.28 7.30
C ASP A 63 6.14 13.31 6.18
N ALA A 64 5.23 13.05 5.24
CA ALA A 64 5.47 12.19 4.08
C ALA A 64 6.35 12.86 3.02
N LEU A 65 6.40 14.20 3.02
CA LEU A 65 7.19 14.99 2.07
C LEU A 65 8.59 15.33 2.59
N ARG A 66 8.89 15.01 3.86
CA ARG A 66 10.23 15.16 4.40
C ARG A 66 11.20 14.24 3.65
N GLN A 67 12.39 14.78 3.38
CA GLN A 67 13.45 14.07 2.67
C GLN A 67 14.70 14.03 3.54
N GLY A 68 15.39 12.88 3.50
CA GLY A 68 16.62 12.67 4.26
C GLY A 68 16.39 12.27 5.72
N ASP A 69 15.23 11.67 6.04
CA ASP A 69 15.03 11.02 7.34
C ASP A 69 16.07 9.90 7.51
N MET A 70 16.75 9.92 8.66
CA MET A 70 17.72 8.89 9.03
C MET A 70 17.36 8.34 10.40
N VAL A 71 17.34 7.01 10.52
CA VAL A 71 17.04 6.33 11.77
C VAL A 71 18.24 5.47 12.16
N GLU A 72 18.78 5.68 13.35
CA GLU A 72 19.76 4.80 13.95
C GLU A 72 19.03 3.72 14.76
N ALA A 73 19.21 2.46 14.39
CA ALA A 73 18.48 1.36 14.98
C ALA A 73 19.33 0.10 15.21
N ASP A 74 18.88 -0.70 16.17
CA ASP A 74 19.35 -2.06 16.39
C ASP A 74 18.21 -3.04 16.13
N HIS A 75 18.53 -4.26 15.71
CA HIS A 75 17.53 -5.30 15.54
C HIS A 75 17.98 -6.70 15.98
N ILE A 76 16.99 -7.56 16.24
CA ILE A 76 17.16 -9.00 16.40
C ILE A 76 16.29 -9.67 15.34
N LEU A 77 16.92 -10.39 14.41
CA LEU A 77 16.23 -11.09 13.32
C LEU A 77 16.01 -12.55 13.69
N PHE A 78 14.75 -12.97 13.70
CA PHE A 78 14.33 -14.37 13.71
C PHE A 78 13.96 -14.78 12.29
N ALA A 79 14.90 -15.41 11.58
CA ALA A 79 14.74 -15.74 10.17
C ALA A 79 13.74 -16.87 9.95
N VAL A 80 12.84 -16.71 8.99
CA VAL A 80 11.90 -17.77 8.58
C VAL A 80 12.51 -18.53 7.40
N MET A 81 12.87 -19.80 7.62
CA MET A 81 13.34 -20.71 6.57
C MET A 81 12.23 -21.72 6.21
N PRO A 82 12.27 -22.38 5.04
CA PRO A 82 11.21 -23.30 4.59
C PRO A 82 10.86 -24.43 5.57
N SER A 83 11.82 -24.86 6.39
CA SER A 83 11.66 -25.91 7.40
C SER A 83 11.45 -25.36 8.82
N THR A 84 11.34 -24.05 9.00
CA THR A 84 11.20 -23.44 10.32
C THR A 84 9.77 -23.61 10.84
N PRO A 85 9.57 -24.19 12.05
CA PRO A 85 8.27 -24.18 12.71
C PRO A 85 7.92 -22.74 13.09
N ILE A 86 7.06 -22.10 12.30
CA ILE A 86 6.75 -20.66 12.38
C ILE A 86 6.21 -20.28 13.76
N ASP A 87 5.35 -21.11 14.36
CA ASP A 87 4.74 -20.79 15.65
C ASP A 87 5.75 -20.82 16.79
N ALA A 88 6.68 -21.78 16.78
CA ALA A 88 7.76 -21.82 17.77
C ALA A 88 8.74 -20.64 17.60
N LEU A 89 9.03 -20.25 16.35
CA LEU A 89 9.85 -19.07 16.06
C LEU A 89 9.16 -17.79 16.56
N ARG A 90 7.85 -17.65 16.30
CA ARG A 90 7.06 -16.51 16.75
C ARG A 90 7.03 -16.44 18.28
N ALA A 91 6.71 -17.53 18.96
CA ALA A 91 6.71 -17.58 20.43
C ALA A 91 8.05 -17.14 21.01
N LYS A 92 9.17 -17.65 20.44
CA LYS A 92 10.51 -17.24 20.86
C LYS A 92 10.78 -15.75 20.66
N ALA A 93 10.34 -15.19 19.54
CA ALA A 93 10.48 -13.76 19.25
C ALA A 93 9.62 -12.90 20.21
N GLU A 94 8.39 -13.34 20.50
CA GLU A 94 7.49 -12.68 21.44
C GLU A 94 8.03 -12.71 22.88
N ASP A 95 8.54 -13.86 23.33
CA ASP A 95 9.18 -13.99 24.65
C ASP A 95 10.40 -13.07 24.77
N THR A 96 11.22 -13.01 23.71
CA THR A 96 12.39 -12.11 23.67
C THR A 96 11.97 -10.65 23.72
N LEU A 97 10.91 -10.28 23.00
CA LEU A 97 10.35 -8.93 23.02
C LEU A 97 9.82 -8.58 24.42
N TYR A 98 9.13 -9.52 25.08
CA TYR A 98 8.61 -9.33 26.43
C TYR A 98 9.74 -9.09 27.46
N ILE A 99 10.82 -9.87 27.38
CA ILE A 99 12.01 -9.65 28.21
C ILE A 99 12.59 -8.25 27.98
N LEU A 100 12.74 -7.84 26.72
CA LEU A 100 13.30 -6.54 26.36
C LEU A 100 12.39 -5.37 26.71
N ALA A 101 11.07 -5.57 26.73
CA ALA A 101 10.12 -4.56 27.17
C ALA A 101 10.25 -4.26 28.67
N ALA A 102 10.68 -5.24 29.48
CA ALA A 102 10.97 -5.04 30.89
C ALA A 102 12.34 -4.37 31.11
N ASP A 103 13.37 -4.78 30.36
CA ASP A 103 14.69 -4.16 30.38
C ASP A 103 15.40 -4.27 29.03
N THR A 104 15.70 -3.12 28.42
CA THR A 104 16.39 -3.05 27.12
C THR A 104 17.91 -3.17 27.23
N SER A 105 18.48 -3.20 28.44
CA SER A 105 19.94 -3.28 28.65
C SER A 105 20.56 -4.55 28.05
N GLY A 106 19.79 -5.66 28.06
CA GLY A 106 20.20 -6.96 27.52
C GLY A 106 20.11 -7.09 25.99
N PHE A 107 19.71 -6.03 25.27
CA PHE A 107 19.47 -6.12 23.81
C PHE A 107 20.67 -6.65 23.03
N ALA A 108 21.87 -6.12 23.29
CA ALA A 108 23.07 -6.50 22.54
C ALA A 108 23.50 -7.95 22.82
N GLU A 109 23.22 -8.48 24.00
CA GLU A 109 23.50 -9.87 24.35
C GLU A 109 22.50 -10.82 23.68
N LEU A 110 21.21 -10.50 23.77
CA LEU A 110 20.15 -11.25 23.09
C LEU A 110 20.34 -11.23 21.57
N ALA A 111 20.75 -10.10 21.00
CA ALA A 111 21.07 -10.00 19.58
C ALA A 111 22.23 -10.93 19.18
N ARG A 112 23.32 -10.95 19.96
CA ARG A 112 24.47 -11.86 19.71
C ARG A 112 24.07 -13.33 19.77
N GLY A 113 23.20 -13.70 20.71
CA GLY A 113 22.81 -15.09 20.95
C GLY A 113 21.69 -15.61 20.04
N LEU A 114 20.77 -14.73 19.62
CA LEU A 114 19.51 -15.15 19.00
C LEU A 114 19.34 -14.66 17.55
N SER A 115 19.98 -13.55 17.16
CA SER A 115 19.76 -12.95 15.85
C SER A 115 20.41 -13.78 14.73
N ASN A 116 19.68 -13.95 13.63
CA ASN A 116 20.18 -14.58 12.40
C ASN A 116 20.80 -13.58 11.41
N CYS A 117 20.89 -12.29 11.77
CA CYS A 117 21.52 -11.26 10.95
C CYS A 117 23.02 -11.15 11.27
N PRO A 118 23.90 -10.86 10.29
CA PRO A 118 25.32 -10.57 10.56
C PRO A 118 25.56 -9.47 11.60
N SER A 119 24.62 -8.52 11.75
CA SER A 119 24.66 -7.48 12.78
C SER A 119 24.68 -8.04 14.20
N ALA A 120 24.31 -9.32 14.41
CA ALA A 120 24.43 -10.02 15.69
C ALA A 120 25.82 -9.85 16.31
N GLN A 121 26.90 -9.88 15.50
CA GLN A 121 28.28 -9.75 15.97
C GLN A 121 28.54 -8.41 16.69
N VAL A 122 27.87 -7.35 16.24
CA VAL A 122 27.95 -6.00 16.82
C VAL A 122 26.75 -5.69 17.72
N GLY A 123 26.06 -6.71 18.25
CA GLY A 123 24.94 -6.54 19.17
C GLY A 123 23.64 -6.09 18.50
N GLY A 124 23.47 -6.41 17.21
CA GLY A 124 22.27 -6.08 16.44
C GLY A 124 22.29 -4.69 15.81
N ASN A 125 23.36 -3.92 15.98
CA ASN A 125 23.46 -2.56 15.48
C ASN A 125 23.46 -2.52 13.94
N LEU A 126 22.56 -1.70 13.39
CA LEU A 126 22.43 -1.48 11.95
C LEU A 126 23.07 -0.15 11.50
N GLY A 127 23.54 0.67 12.43
CA GLY A 127 23.98 2.02 12.16
C GLY A 127 22.82 2.93 11.74
N GLN A 128 23.13 3.93 10.92
CA GLN A 128 22.15 4.87 10.39
C GLN A 128 21.53 4.30 9.11
N LEU A 129 20.20 4.27 9.09
CA LEU A 129 19.39 3.72 8.02
C LEU A 129 18.59 4.83 7.33
N THR A 130 18.52 4.75 6.01
CA THR A 130 17.57 5.51 5.18
C THR A 130 16.51 4.58 4.58
N ALA A 131 15.46 5.19 3.99
CA ALA A 131 14.38 4.45 3.34
C ALA A 131 14.89 3.48 2.26
N GLU A 132 15.87 3.90 1.47
CA GLU A 132 16.42 3.15 0.33
C GLU A 132 17.28 1.96 0.76
N GLN A 133 17.79 1.99 1.99
CA GLN A 133 18.62 0.92 2.57
C GLN A 133 17.79 -0.18 3.23
N CYS A 134 16.50 0.08 3.44
CA CYS A 134 15.59 -0.79 4.15
C CYS A 134 14.60 -1.47 3.19
N VAL A 135 14.05 -2.61 3.61
CA VAL A 135 12.83 -3.12 2.98
C VAL A 135 11.64 -2.25 3.40
N PRO A 136 10.65 -2.00 2.52
CA PRO A 136 9.57 -1.05 2.79
C PRO A 136 8.82 -1.32 4.10
N GLU A 137 8.57 -2.58 4.42
CA GLU A 137 7.84 -2.97 5.64
C GLU A 137 8.63 -2.66 6.91
N PHE A 138 9.97 -2.72 6.84
CA PHE A 138 10.84 -2.38 7.97
C PHE A 138 10.91 -0.87 8.17
N TRP A 139 11.15 -0.12 7.08
CA TRP A 139 11.20 1.34 7.14
C TRP A 139 9.88 1.93 7.64
N GLN A 140 8.76 1.43 7.11
CA GLN A 140 7.43 1.87 7.54
C GLN A 140 7.23 1.66 9.05
N ALA A 141 7.66 0.52 9.60
CA ALA A 141 7.55 0.28 11.04
C ALA A 141 8.39 1.26 11.89
N LEU A 142 9.55 1.69 11.41
CA LEU A 142 10.38 2.70 12.09
C LEU A 142 9.71 4.07 12.10
N ILE A 143 9.20 4.51 10.94
CA ILE A 143 8.52 5.80 10.80
C ILE A 143 7.20 5.82 11.57
N GLU A 144 6.43 4.73 11.54
CA GLU A 144 5.19 4.61 12.32
C GLU A 144 5.44 4.67 13.83
N HIS A 145 6.58 4.16 14.32
CA HIS A 145 6.94 4.30 15.73
C HIS A 145 7.32 5.75 16.07
N GLY A 146 8.14 6.38 15.23
CA GLY A 146 8.37 7.84 15.27
C GLY A 146 9.15 8.37 16.48
N GLU A 147 9.56 7.53 17.42
CA GLU A 147 10.31 7.92 18.62
C GLU A 147 11.44 6.93 18.96
N PRO A 148 12.50 7.37 19.67
CA PRO A 148 13.51 6.47 20.23
C PRO A 148 12.91 5.51 21.25
N GLY A 149 13.31 4.24 21.19
CA GLY A 149 12.78 3.21 22.07
C GLY A 149 12.68 1.84 21.42
N LEU A 150 12.25 0.86 22.20
CA LEU A 150 11.93 -0.48 21.71
C LEU A 150 10.54 -0.45 21.07
N LEU A 151 10.42 -0.98 19.85
CA LEU A 151 9.12 -1.11 19.20
C LEU A 151 8.25 -2.12 19.99
N PRO A 152 6.98 -1.80 20.28
CA PRO A 152 6.11 -2.64 21.12
C PRO A 152 5.56 -3.88 20.41
N ARG A 153 6.00 -4.16 19.19
CA ARG A 153 5.53 -5.26 18.35
C ARG A 153 6.65 -5.80 17.47
N LEU A 154 6.51 -7.05 17.05
CA LEU A 154 7.38 -7.66 16.05
C LEU A 154 7.14 -7.03 14.68
N VAL A 155 8.21 -6.63 14.01
CA VAL A 155 8.18 -6.16 12.63
C VAL A 155 8.33 -7.37 11.72
N ARG A 156 7.36 -7.60 10.85
CA ARG A 156 7.39 -8.71 9.88
C ARG A 156 7.93 -8.21 8.55
N THR A 157 8.92 -8.91 8.01
CA THR A 157 9.42 -8.67 6.65
C THR A 157 9.57 -9.98 5.90
N ARG A 158 9.95 -9.91 4.62
CA ARG A 158 10.29 -11.11 3.82
C ARG A 158 11.39 -11.98 4.44
N PHE A 159 12.21 -11.43 5.33
CA PHE A 159 13.30 -12.17 5.99
C PHE A 159 12.86 -12.89 7.26
N GLY A 160 11.71 -12.54 7.84
CA GLY A 160 11.21 -13.12 9.07
C GLY A 160 10.65 -12.08 10.05
N LEU A 161 10.83 -12.32 11.34
CA LEU A 161 10.36 -11.46 12.42
C LEU A 161 11.52 -10.67 13.02
N HIS A 162 11.33 -9.38 13.25
CA HIS A 162 12.35 -8.49 13.77
C HIS A 162 11.86 -7.85 15.07
N ILE A 163 12.70 -7.90 16.09
CA ILE A 163 12.59 -7.00 17.24
C ILE A 163 13.48 -5.81 16.94
N VAL A 164 12.98 -4.58 17.11
CA VAL A 164 13.67 -3.38 16.68
C VAL A 164 13.71 -2.37 17.81
N ARG A 165 14.87 -1.73 17.99
CA ARG A 165 15.05 -0.61 18.91
C ARG A 165 15.60 0.57 18.15
N ILE A 166 14.95 1.71 18.25
CA ILE A 166 15.41 2.98 17.70
C ILE A 166 16.29 3.66 18.74
N ALA A 167 17.54 3.92 18.38
CA ALA A 167 18.47 4.69 19.20
C ALA A 167 18.29 6.18 18.99
N ARG A 168 18.16 6.60 17.72
CA ARG A 168 18.03 8.01 17.35
C ARG A 168 17.25 8.18 16.06
N ILE A 169 16.49 9.26 15.98
CA ILE A 169 15.85 9.72 14.75
C ILE A 169 16.45 11.08 14.41
N ALA A 170 17.00 11.20 13.20
CA ALA A 170 17.35 12.48 12.60
C ALA A 170 16.29 12.77 11.54
N GLN A 171 15.39 13.70 11.87
CA GLN A 171 14.40 14.17 10.92
C GLN A 171 15.08 14.90 9.77
N GLY A 172 14.69 14.52 8.58
CA GLY A 172 15.05 15.17 7.34
C GLY A 172 14.44 16.56 7.24
N GLN A 173 14.72 17.22 6.13
CA GLN A 173 14.19 18.54 5.85
C GLN A 173 12.93 18.42 5.01
N LEU A 174 11.95 19.27 5.31
CA LEU A 174 10.83 19.48 4.41
C LEU A 174 11.32 20.39 3.27
N PRO A 175 11.40 19.90 2.02
CA PRO A 175 11.78 20.74 0.90
C PRO A 175 10.75 21.86 0.69
N PRO A 176 11.14 23.02 0.13
CA PRO A 176 10.19 24.07 -0.21
C PRO A 176 9.17 23.56 -1.23
N PHE A 177 7.96 24.14 -1.22
CA PHE A 177 6.84 23.70 -2.04
C PHE A 177 7.22 23.58 -3.52
N GLU A 178 7.97 24.54 -4.05
CA GLU A 178 8.39 24.60 -5.46
C GLU A 178 9.24 23.39 -5.86
N ALA A 179 10.03 22.84 -4.93
CA ALA A 179 10.88 21.67 -5.19
C ALA A 179 10.08 20.36 -5.27
N VAL A 180 8.94 20.28 -4.58
CA VAL A 180 8.11 19.06 -4.50
C VAL A 180 6.77 19.18 -5.23
N GLN A 181 6.44 20.34 -5.78
CA GLN A 181 5.16 20.61 -6.46
C GLN A 181 4.86 19.58 -7.56
N ALA A 182 5.84 19.27 -8.40
CA ALA A 182 5.67 18.31 -9.50
C ALA A 182 5.41 16.89 -8.97
N GLN A 183 6.11 16.49 -7.91
CA GLN A 183 5.90 15.20 -7.26
C GLN A 183 4.50 15.13 -6.63
N ILE A 184 4.07 16.18 -5.93
CA ILE A 184 2.75 16.28 -5.33
C ILE A 184 1.65 16.19 -6.38
N ALA A 185 1.78 16.93 -7.48
CA ALA A 185 0.82 16.89 -8.59
C ALA A 185 0.71 15.48 -9.17
N GLN A 186 1.84 14.78 -9.34
CA GLN A 186 1.84 13.39 -9.79
C GLN A 186 1.13 12.46 -8.79
N THR A 187 1.38 12.63 -7.49
CA THR A 187 0.72 11.84 -6.45
C THR A 187 -0.80 12.07 -6.43
N ILE A 188 -1.25 13.32 -6.46
CA ILE A 188 -2.68 13.66 -6.50
C ILE A 188 -3.32 13.07 -7.77
N ARG A 189 -2.66 13.19 -8.92
CA ARG A 189 -3.15 12.61 -10.17
C ARG A 189 -3.32 11.09 -10.09
N GLN A 190 -2.33 10.39 -9.52
CA GLN A 190 -2.40 8.93 -9.31
C GLN A 190 -3.57 8.56 -8.39
N GLN A 191 -3.76 9.29 -7.29
CA GLN A 191 -4.89 9.07 -6.38
C GLN A 191 -6.23 9.30 -7.07
N SER A 192 -6.34 10.38 -7.85
CA SER A 192 -7.54 10.71 -8.63
C SER A 192 -7.84 9.64 -9.69
N LEU A 193 -6.81 9.10 -10.35
CA LEU A 193 -6.96 8.00 -11.30
C LEU A 193 -7.50 6.74 -10.63
N VAL A 194 -6.88 6.30 -9.52
CA VAL A 194 -7.35 5.12 -8.78
C VAL A 194 -8.80 5.29 -8.34
N ARG A 195 -9.16 6.48 -7.83
CA ARG A 195 -10.54 6.78 -7.42
C ARG A 195 -11.50 6.76 -8.60
N ALA A 196 -11.14 7.36 -9.73
CA ALA A 196 -12.00 7.41 -10.91
C ALA A 196 -12.23 6.00 -11.47
N LEU A 197 -11.20 5.16 -11.52
CA LEU A 197 -11.32 3.76 -11.94
C LEU A 197 -12.25 2.96 -11.02
N GLN A 198 -12.15 3.15 -9.71
CA GLN A 198 -13.06 2.51 -8.74
C GLN A 198 -14.51 2.94 -8.93
N LEU A 199 -14.75 4.24 -9.14
CA LEU A 199 -16.10 4.77 -9.40
C LEU A 199 -16.66 4.28 -10.73
N TYR A 200 -15.82 4.24 -11.76
CA TYR A 200 -16.20 3.76 -13.08
C TYR A 200 -16.55 2.27 -13.07
N ALA A 201 -15.75 1.44 -12.41
CA ALA A 201 -16.07 0.02 -12.23
C ALA A 201 -17.43 -0.19 -11.52
N LYS A 202 -17.68 0.57 -10.44
CA LYS A 202 -18.95 0.53 -9.72
C LYS A 202 -20.13 0.99 -10.58
N ASP A 203 -19.95 2.01 -11.41
CA ASP A 203 -20.99 2.48 -12.34
C ASP A 203 -21.35 1.41 -13.37
N LEU A 204 -20.35 0.72 -13.93
CA LEU A 204 -20.55 -0.39 -14.84
C LEU A 204 -21.35 -1.53 -14.18
N GLU A 205 -21.01 -1.90 -12.94
CA GLU A 205 -21.73 -2.92 -12.17
C GLU A 205 -23.19 -2.54 -11.90
N GLN A 206 -23.46 -1.30 -11.47
CA GLN A 206 -24.82 -0.86 -11.14
C GLN A 206 -25.76 -0.86 -12.35
N HIS A 207 -25.25 -0.54 -13.53
CA HIS A 207 -26.03 -0.55 -14.76
C HIS A 207 -26.35 -1.97 -15.27
N VAL A 208 -25.55 -2.98 -14.88
CA VAL A 208 -25.87 -4.40 -15.11
C VAL A 208 -27.06 -4.82 -14.25
N GLU A 209 -27.01 -4.52 -12.95
CA GLU A 209 -28.04 -4.91 -11.96
C GLU A 209 -29.43 -4.32 -12.27
N GLN A 210 -29.48 -3.08 -12.77
CA GLN A 210 -30.74 -2.42 -13.11
C GLN A 210 -31.46 -3.07 -14.31
N ARG A 211 -30.75 -3.81 -15.17
CA ARG A 211 -31.35 -4.55 -16.28
C ARG A 211 -31.76 -5.97 -15.91
N THR A 212 -31.03 -6.65 -15.02
CA THR A 212 -31.43 -7.98 -14.52
C THR A 212 -32.63 -7.89 -13.57
N GLY A 213 -32.82 -6.75 -12.89
CA GLY A 213 -33.99 -6.47 -12.03
C GLY A 213 -35.25 -5.99 -12.75
N SER A 214 -35.23 -5.73 -14.07
CA SER A 214 -36.38 -5.26 -14.85
C SER A 214 -36.95 -6.36 -15.75
N THR A 215 -37.48 -7.42 -15.16
CA THR A 215 -38.47 -8.28 -15.83
C THR A 215 -39.82 -7.58 -15.76
N PRO A 216 -40.51 -7.24 -16.87
CA PRO A 216 -41.86 -6.73 -16.77
C PRO A 216 -42.77 -7.87 -16.30
N ALA A 217 -43.27 -7.76 -15.07
CA ALA A 217 -44.36 -8.59 -14.59
C ALA A 217 -45.63 -8.22 -15.37
N ALA A 218 -45.81 -8.85 -16.54
CA ALA A 218 -47.11 -8.91 -17.19
C ALA A 218 -47.96 -9.95 -16.45
N SER A 219 -48.77 -9.47 -15.51
CA SER A 219 -49.94 -10.19 -15.03
C SER A 219 -51.06 -9.19 -14.79
N CYS A 220 -52.01 -9.15 -15.72
CA CYS A 220 -53.33 -8.60 -15.48
C CYS A 220 -54.33 -9.65 -15.97
N PRO A 221 -54.94 -10.46 -15.08
CA PRO A 221 -56.05 -11.32 -15.45
C PRO A 221 -57.36 -10.53 -15.30
N VAL A 222 -58.17 -10.54 -16.36
CA VAL A 222 -59.54 -10.00 -16.34
C VAL A 222 -60.47 -11.12 -15.88
N PRO A 223 -61.36 -10.91 -14.88
CA PRO A 223 -62.42 -11.87 -14.58
C PRO A 223 -63.61 -11.63 -15.52
N GLN A 224 -64.11 -12.69 -16.15
CA GLN A 224 -65.43 -12.69 -16.78
C GLN A 224 -66.36 -13.61 -16.01
N ASN A 225 -67.55 -13.07 -15.73
CA ASN A 225 -68.74 -13.75 -15.23
C ASN A 225 -69.43 -14.48 -16.38
#